data_AF-A0A7V4FZ94-F1
#
_entry.id   AF-A0A7V4FZ94-F1
#
_cell.length_a   1.000
_cell.length_b   1.000
_cell.length_c   1.000
_cell.angle_alpha   90.00
_cell.angle_beta   90.00
_cell.angle_gamma   90.00
#
_symmetry.space_group_name_H-M   'P 1'
#
loop_
_entity.id
_entity.type
_entity.pdbx_description
1 polymer ?
#
loop_
_entity_poly.entity_id
_entity_poly.type
_entity_poly.pdbx_seq_one_letter_code
_entity_poly.pdbx_strand_id
1 'polypeptide(L)'
;MVDGNDAIRLPPLNLEVSDMSRSLTRLLLVLGLSSSVLAQETAECLSVRLVACLAGADLFLDLERAGSTWVAVDGSAPVFNRGCHRGVVLAEQRREDAWILELAVHVARDPWVAGGPLRLRLDLDPRTPGTGSYSGRFQQADLSGQAIWSLRDSPSIPAGFVPPPPGMHPRAIVRPEARDQLQKRRQHPLLAQAWAERYHAKRSYVSVQVQGGGSGVGIASLTDGNCDMAASSRPIRDNEQQRIEARAHVVVD
;
A
#
# COMPACT_ATOMS: atom_id res chain seq x y z
N MET A 1 4.38 49.66 10.35
CA MET A 1 3.85 50.47 9.24
C MET A 1 5.00 50.79 8.29
N VAL A 2 5.21 49.94 7.29
CA VAL A 2 5.65 50.31 5.94
C VAL A 2 5.04 49.24 5.04
N ASP A 3 3.98 49.62 4.33
CA ASP A 3 3.45 48.94 3.16
C ASP A 3 4.46 49.03 2.01
N GLY A 4 4.54 47.99 1.18
CA GLY A 4 5.45 47.97 0.03
C GLY A 4 5.27 46.71 -0.82
N ASN A 5 4.06 46.55 -1.34
CA ASN A 5 3.67 45.50 -2.27
C ASN A 5 4.34 45.69 -3.64
N ASP A 6 5.59 45.25 -3.79
CA ASP A 6 6.23 45.08 -5.11
C ASP A 6 5.80 43.74 -5.72
N ALA A 7 4.53 43.70 -6.15
CA ALA A 7 4.04 42.63 -6.99
C ALA A 7 4.67 42.78 -8.39
N ILE A 8 5.61 41.89 -8.69
CA ILE A 8 6.16 41.68 -10.04
C ILE A 8 4.97 41.45 -10.98
N ARG A 9 4.65 42.43 -11.83
CA ARG A 9 3.66 42.28 -12.90
C ARG A 9 4.23 41.33 -13.95
N LEU A 10 3.78 40.07 -13.93
CA LEU A 10 4.02 39.13 -15.02
C LEU A 10 3.20 39.54 -16.24
N PRO A 11 3.77 39.43 -17.46
CA PRO A 11 3.04 39.72 -18.69
C PRO A 11 1.85 38.75 -18.87
N PRO A 12 0.78 39.15 -19.58
CA PRO A 12 -0.34 38.26 -19.84
C PRO A 12 0.13 37.06 -20.65
N LEU A 13 -0.01 35.85 -20.08
CA LEU A 13 0.18 34.60 -20.81
C LEU A 13 -0.98 34.45 -21.81
N ASN A 14 -0.75 34.83 -23.06
CA ASN A 14 -1.55 34.31 -24.17
C ASN A 14 -1.15 32.86 -24.40
N LEU A 15 -1.82 31.95 -23.70
CA LEU A 15 -1.67 30.50 -23.87
C LEU A 15 -2.68 30.01 -24.89
N GLU A 16 -2.18 29.66 -26.08
CA GLU A 16 -2.90 28.74 -26.96
C GLU A 16 -2.98 27.36 -26.29
N VAL A 17 -4.14 26.73 -26.44
CA VAL A 17 -4.64 25.59 -25.62
C VAL A 17 -3.74 24.33 -25.67
N SER A 18 -2.79 24.25 -26.61
CA SER A 18 -1.86 23.12 -26.73
C SER A 18 -0.62 23.18 -25.84
N ASP A 19 -0.20 24.38 -25.39
CA ASP A 19 1.01 24.56 -24.55
C ASP A 19 0.74 24.48 -23.03
N MET A 20 -0.54 24.38 -22.66
CA MET A 20 -1.00 24.41 -21.28
C MET A 20 -0.62 23.14 -20.51
N SER A 21 -0.58 21.96 -21.16
CA SER A 21 -0.28 20.70 -20.47
C SER A 21 1.18 20.62 -20.01
N ARG A 22 2.12 21.11 -20.83
CA ARG A 22 3.56 21.06 -20.52
C ARG A 22 3.94 22.03 -19.40
N SER A 23 3.34 23.22 -19.40
CA SER A 23 3.57 24.24 -18.37
C SER A 23 2.93 23.87 -17.03
N LEU A 24 1.73 23.27 -17.03
CA LEU A 24 1.09 22.77 -15.81
C LEU A 24 1.85 21.59 -15.20
N THR A 25 2.29 20.62 -16.00
CA THR A 25 3.09 19.49 -15.48
C THR A 25 4.39 19.98 -14.83
N ARG A 26 5.04 20.99 -15.40
CA ARG A 26 6.27 21.58 -14.82
C ARG A 26 6.01 22.38 -13.55
N LEU A 27 4.88 23.12 -13.49
CA LEU A 27 4.48 23.88 -12.31
C LEU A 27 4.06 22.96 -11.14
N LEU A 28 3.35 21.88 -11.45
CA LEU A 28 2.92 20.86 -10.48
C LEU A 28 4.12 20.10 -9.88
N LEU A 29 5.16 19.82 -10.68
CA LEU A 29 6.41 19.24 -10.21
C LEU A 29 7.17 20.15 -9.22
N VAL A 30 7.17 21.47 -9.46
CA VAL A 30 7.81 22.47 -8.57
C VAL A 30 7.04 22.64 -7.26
N LEU A 31 5.71 22.49 -7.30
CA LEU A 31 4.84 22.64 -6.13
C LEU A 31 4.68 21.34 -5.31
N GLY A 32 5.33 20.24 -5.70
CA GLY A 32 5.22 18.94 -5.02
C GLY A 32 3.81 18.33 -5.07
N LEU A 33 2.96 18.84 -5.97
CA LEU A 33 1.62 18.33 -6.20
C LEU A 33 1.68 17.37 -7.38
N SER A 34 1.50 16.06 -7.12
CA SER A 34 1.35 15.08 -8.18
C SER A 34 0.21 15.49 -9.11
N SER A 35 0.44 15.50 -10.43
CA SER A 35 -0.51 15.85 -11.48
C SER A 35 -1.64 14.82 -11.67
N SER A 36 -1.91 13.98 -10.66
CA SER A 36 -2.97 12.97 -10.66
C SER A 36 -4.39 13.55 -10.56
N VAL A 37 -4.57 14.88 -10.63
CA VAL A 37 -5.89 15.53 -10.52
C VAL A 37 -6.61 15.66 -11.88
N LEU A 38 -5.95 15.47 -13.04
CA LEU A 38 -6.56 15.83 -14.34
C LEU A 38 -6.50 14.82 -15.49
N ALA A 39 -6.15 13.55 -15.28
CA ALA A 39 -6.32 12.55 -16.35
C ALA A 39 -6.72 11.18 -15.80
N GLN A 40 -7.96 10.77 -16.07
CA GLN A 40 -8.41 9.38 -16.03
C GLN A 40 -7.84 8.59 -17.22
N GLU A 41 -6.55 8.75 -17.51
CA GLU A 41 -5.86 7.88 -18.45
C GLU A 41 -5.31 6.70 -17.66
N THR A 42 -5.46 5.49 -18.21
CA THR A 42 -4.87 4.27 -17.65
C THR A 42 -3.38 4.48 -17.50
N ALA A 43 -2.90 4.60 -16.26
CA ALA A 43 -1.48 4.61 -15.99
C ALA A 43 -0.96 3.18 -16.01
N GLU A 44 0.13 2.94 -16.73
CA GLU A 44 0.85 1.67 -16.73
C GLU A 44 2.10 1.82 -15.89
N CYS A 45 2.41 0.81 -15.08
CA CYS A 45 3.57 0.78 -14.21
C CYS A 45 4.55 -0.30 -14.68
N LEU A 46 5.76 0.12 -15.02
CA LEU A 46 6.89 -0.77 -15.28
C LEU A 46 7.73 -0.88 -14.01
N SER A 47 7.70 -2.05 -13.37
CA SER A 47 8.58 -2.35 -12.24
C SER A 47 9.85 -3.03 -12.72
N VAL A 48 10.99 -2.51 -12.29
CA VAL A 48 12.32 -3.03 -12.62
C VAL A 48 13.12 -3.21 -11.33
N ARG A 49 13.71 -4.40 -11.15
CA ARG A 49 14.73 -4.68 -10.15
C ARG A 49 16.08 -4.76 -10.85
N LEU A 50 17.01 -3.90 -10.44
CA LEU A 50 18.42 -3.95 -10.85
C LEU A 50 19.20 -4.71 -9.78
N VAL A 51 19.72 -5.87 -10.15
CA VAL A 51 20.42 -6.76 -9.22
C VAL A 51 21.81 -6.20 -8.90
N ALA A 52 22.14 -6.10 -7.62
CA ALA A 52 23.44 -5.65 -7.10
C ALA A 52 23.93 -4.30 -7.65
N CYS A 53 23.01 -3.35 -7.85
CA CYS A 53 23.26 -2.07 -8.50
C CYS A 53 24.02 -1.04 -7.65
N LEU A 54 23.63 -0.82 -6.39
CA LEU A 54 24.20 0.23 -5.55
C LEU A 54 25.08 -0.39 -4.45
N ALA A 55 26.39 -0.40 -4.66
CA ALA A 55 27.35 -1.02 -3.73
C ALA A 55 26.99 -2.48 -3.39
N GLY A 56 26.51 -3.24 -4.38
CA GLY A 56 26.07 -4.63 -4.22
C GLY A 56 24.63 -4.79 -3.73
N ALA A 57 23.93 -3.72 -3.37
CA ALA A 57 22.51 -3.75 -3.04
C ALA A 57 21.64 -3.62 -4.29
N ASP A 58 20.46 -4.24 -4.26
CA ASP A 58 19.48 -4.10 -5.33
C ASP A 58 18.85 -2.70 -5.33
N LEU A 59 18.57 -2.22 -6.54
CA LEU A 59 17.78 -1.01 -6.77
C LEU A 59 16.45 -1.40 -7.43
N PHE A 60 15.35 -1.07 -6.77
CA PHE A 60 14.00 -1.22 -7.30
C PHE A 60 13.57 0.11 -7.89
N LEU A 61 12.99 0.07 -9.09
CA LEU A 61 12.45 1.23 -9.81
C LEU A 61 11.03 0.90 -10.27
N ASP A 62 10.09 1.80 -10.00
CA ASP A 62 8.75 1.80 -10.57
C ASP A 62 8.64 3.03 -11.49
N LEU A 63 8.43 2.76 -12.78
CA LEU A 63 8.27 3.79 -13.80
C LEU A 63 6.79 3.90 -14.15
N GLU A 64 6.23 5.10 -14.03
CA GLU A 64 4.83 5.36 -14.31
C GLU A 64 4.66 6.03 -15.69
N ARG A 65 3.77 5.48 -16.50
CA ARG A 65 3.42 5.98 -17.82
C ARG A 65 1.94 6.31 -17.89
N ALA A 66 1.59 7.54 -18.26
CA ALA A 66 0.23 7.94 -18.59
C ALA A 66 0.11 8.08 -20.11
N GLY A 67 -0.70 7.20 -20.73
CA GLY A 67 -0.81 7.13 -22.18
C GLY A 67 0.53 6.82 -22.83
N SER A 68 1.06 7.76 -23.62
CA SER A 68 2.36 7.64 -24.29
C SER A 68 3.52 8.33 -23.56
N THR A 69 3.28 8.94 -22.40
CA THR A 69 4.27 9.78 -21.72
C THR A 69 4.70 9.20 -20.38
N TRP A 70 6.01 9.09 -20.15
CA TRP A 70 6.58 8.77 -18.85
C TRP A 70 6.43 9.96 -17.89
N VAL A 71 5.84 9.72 -16.73
CA VAL A 71 5.46 10.77 -15.77
C VAL A 71 6.42 10.81 -14.60
N ALA A 72 6.86 9.65 -14.11
CA ALA A 72 7.74 9.56 -12.95
C ALA A 72 8.58 8.27 -12.98
N VAL A 73 9.71 8.33 -12.30
CA VAL A 73 10.46 7.15 -11.85
C VAL A 73 10.62 7.26 -10.35
N ASP A 74 10.08 6.31 -9.62
CA ASP A 74 10.26 6.17 -8.18
C ASP A 74 11.16 4.98 -7.89
N GLY A 75 12.09 5.15 -6.96
CA GLY A 75 13.08 4.12 -6.66
C GLY A 75 13.29 3.92 -5.18
N SER A 76 13.75 2.72 -4.83
CA SER A 76 14.19 2.40 -3.47
C SER A 76 15.29 1.35 -3.50
N ALA A 77 16.25 1.48 -2.59
CA ALA A 77 17.29 0.49 -2.36
C ALA A 77 17.44 0.27 -0.84
N PRO A 78 16.50 -0.47 -0.19
CA PRO A 78 16.40 -0.51 1.27
C PRO A 78 17.64 -1.02 2.00
N VAL A 79 18.45 -1.84 1.34
CA VAL A 79 19.72 -2.35 1.87
C VAL A 79 20.84 -1.30 1.75
N PHE A 80 20.76 -0.43 0.73
CA PHE A 80 21.72 0.64 0.52
C PHE A 80 21.44 1.84 1.43
N ASN A 81 20.19 2.33 1.42
CA ASN A 81 19.74 3.40 2.31
C ASN A 81 18.20 3.39 2.49
N ARG A 82 17.66 4.25 3.33
CA ARG A 82 16.20 4.37 3.57
C ARG A 82 15.49 5.45 2.75
N GLY A 83 16.21 6.12 1.85
CA GLY A 83 15.67 7.24 1.08
C GLY A 83 14.84 6.78 -0.11
N CYS A 84 13.79 7.53 -0.45
CA CYS A 84 13.09 7.37 -1.73
C CYS A 84 13.88 8.07 -2.84
N HIS A 85 14.15 7.36 -3.91
CA HIS A 85 14.86 7.88 -5.08
C HIS A 85 13.85 8.36 -6.10
N ARG A 86 14.15 9.47 -6.79
CA ARG A 86 13.25 10.10 -7.75
C ARG A 86 13.96 10.28 -9.07
N GLY A 87 13.29 10.03 -10.18
CA GLY A 87 13.90 10.10 -11.48
C GLY A 87 12.92 10.37 -12.61
N VAL A 88 13.48 10.37 -13.82
CA VAL A 88 12.77 10.56 -15.08
C VAL A 88 13.34 9.63 -16.14
N VAL A 89 12.50 9.23 -17.09
CA VAL A 89 12.93 8.61 -18.33
C VAL A 89 13.34 9.72 -19.30
N LEU A 90 14.56 9.63 -19.83
CA LEU A 90 15.15 10.60 -20.76
C LEU A 90 14.88 10.23 -22.21
N ALA A 91 14.94 8.93 -22.51
CA ALA A 91 14.73 8.39 -23.83
C ALA A 91 14.17 6.97 -23.75
N GLU A 92 13.34 6.63 -24.72
CA GLU A 92 12.81 5.29 -24.93
C GLU A 92 13.04 4.90 -26.39
N GLN A 93 13.55 3.69 -26.61
CA GLN A 93 13.61 3.07 -27.92
C GLN A 93 13.08 1.65 -27.83
N ARG A 94 11.98 1.38 -28.52
CA ARG A 94 11.38 0.05 -28.59
C ARG A 94 11.53 -0.53 -29.99
N ARG A 95 12.03 -1.76 -30.06
CA ARG A 95 12.18 -2.58 -31.27
C ARG A 95 11.45 -3.91 -31.05
N GLU A 96 11.42 -4.77 -32.05
CA GLU A 96 10.77 -6.09 -31.97
C GLU A 96 11.47 -7.03 -30.96
N ASP A 97 12.77 -6.89 -30.80
CA ASP A 97 13.64 -7.76 -30.02
C ASP A 97 14.28 -7.08 -28.79
N ALA A 98 14.19 -5.76 -28.69
CA ALA A 98 14.82 -4.99 -27.62
C ALA A 98 13.98 -3.78 -27.18
N TRP A 99 13.97 -3.51 -25.88
CA TRP A 99 13.36 -2.33 -25.28
C TRP A 99 14.38 -1.58 -24.42
N ILE A 100 14.81 -0.44 -24.91
CA ILE A 100 15.86 0.38 -24.32
C ILE A 100 15.24 1.59 -23.63
N LEU A 101 15.63 1.82 -22.38
CA LEU A 101 15.25 2.99 -21.60
C LEU A 101 16.51 3.68 -21.05
N GLU A 102 16.58 5.00 -21.20
CA GLU A 102 17.62 5.80 -20.55
C GLU A 102 17.00 6.62 -19.43
N LEU A 103 17.58 6.56 -18.24
CA LEU A 103 17.01 7.15 -17.04
C LEU A 103 18.00 8.09 -16.34
N ALA A 104 17.43 9.11 -15.73
CA ALA A 104 18.07 9.93 -14.71
C ALA A 104 17.40 9.63 -13.38
N VAL A 105 18.16 9.19 -12.39
CA VAL A 105 17.64 8.99 -11.04
C VAL A 105 18.49 9.80 -10.07
N HIS A 106 17.85 10.49 -9.14
CA HIS A 106 18.50 11.08 -7.99
C HIS A 106 18.37 10.12 -6.81
N VAL A 107 19.48 9.51 -6.43
CA VAL A 107 19.58 8.66 -5.23
C VAL A 107 19.58 9.59 -4.04
N ALA A 108 18.53 9.50 -3.22
CA ALA A 108 18.40 10.31 -2.02
C ALA A 108 19.56 10.08 -1.06
N ARG A 109 19.97 11.15 -0.38
CA ARG A 109 20.93 11.10 0.72
C ARG A 109 20.27 10.66 2.02
N ASP A 110 21.06 10.11 2.92
CA ASP A 110 20.72 9.94 4.33
C ASP A 110 21.97 10.25 5.20
N PRO A 111 21.93 10.05 6.54
CA PRO A 111 23.08 10.34 7.40
C PRO A 111 24.34 9.53 7.11
N TRP A 112 24.24 8.38 6.44
CA TRP A 112 25.36 7.47 6.17
C TRP A 112 25.78 7.46 4.69
N VAL A 113 24.86 7.81 3.80
CA VAL A 113 25.06 7.78 2.35
C VAL A 113 24.79 9.17 1.76
N ALA A 114 25.79 9.73 1.07
CA ALA A 114 25.70 11.07 0.48
C ALA A 114 24.65 11.22 -0.64
N GLY A 115 24.17 10.11 -1.23
CA GLY A 115 23.27 10.12 -2.38
C GLY A 115 23.95 10.64 -3.64
N GLY A 116 23.15 11.09 -4.62
CA GLY A 116 23.64 11.77 -5.82
C GLY A 116 22.95 11.37 -7.12
N PRO A 117 23.38 11.93 -8.26
CA PRO A 117 22.86 11.58 -9.56
C PRO A 117 23.33 10.17 -9.99
N LEU A 118 22.38 9.41 -10.51
CA LEU A 118 22.54 8.09 -11.11
C LEU A 118 22.03 8.17 -12.56
N ARG A 119 22.89 7.81 -13.51
CA ARG A 119 22.49 7.61 -14.91
C ARG A 119 22.40 6.13 -15.20
N LEU A 120 21.31 5.70 -15.83
CA LEU A 120 21.08 4.30 -16.18
C LEU A 120 20.67 4.17 -17.63
N ARG A 121 21.11 3.08 -18.25
CA ARG A 121 20.59 2.54 -19.48
C ARG A 121 20.11 1.13 -19.19
N LEU A 122 18.83 0.88 -19.42
CA LEU A 122 18.21 -0.44 -19.35
C LEU A 122 18.10 -1.00 -20.76
N ASP A 123 18.48 -2.25 -20.92
CA ASP A 123 18.31 -3.04 -22.13
C ASP A 123 17.45 -4.25 -21.77
N LEU A 124 16.17 -4.16 -22.04
CA LEU A 124 15.15 -5.11 -21.60
C LEU A 124 14.69 -5.97 -22.78
N ASP A 125 14.47 -7.26 -22.55
CA ASP A 125 13.61 -8.07 -23.43
C ASP A 125 12.24 -7.36 -23.54
N PRO A 126 11.58 -7.28 -24.70
CA PRO A 126 10.26 -6.66 -24.82
C PRO A 126 9.09 -7.50 -24.26
N ARG A 127 9.30 -8.80 -23.93
CA ARG A 127 8.27 -9.72 -23.42
C ARG A 127 8.14 -9.65 -21.90
N THR A 128 6.92 -9.49 -21.39
CA THR A 128 6.63 -9.38 -19.94
C THR A 128 6.02 -10.67 -19.37
N PRO A 129 6.37 -11.09 -18.13
CA PRO A 129 7.52 -10.62 -17.35
C PRO A 129 8.84 -11.00 -18.03
N GLY A 130 9.84 -10.14 -17.90
CA GLY A 130 11.08 -10.26 -18.67
C GLY A 130 12.34 -10.03 -17.85
N THR A 131 13.46 -10.33 -18.49
CA THR A 131 14.80 -10.00 -17.99
C THR A 131 15.47 -9.00 -18.91
N GLY A 132 16.60 -8.47 -18.48
CA GLY A 132 17.42 -7.57 -19.25
C GLY A 132 18.76 -7.33 -18.58
N SER A 133 19.44 -6.31 -19.02
CA SER A 133 20.65 -5.79 -18.40
C SER A 133 20.50 -4.31 -18.10
N TYR A 134 21.33 -3.83 -17.20
CA TYR A 134 21.52 -2.40 -17.00
C TYR A 134 23.00 -2.08 -17.08
N SER A 135 23.28 -0.86 -17.52
CA SER A 135 24.57 -0.20 -17.38
C SER A 135 24.33 1.22 -16.89
N GLY A 136 25.32 1.83 -16.26
CA GLY A 136 25.14 3.16 -15.72
C GLY A 136 26.32 3.65 -14.93
N ARG A 137 26.13 4.81 -14.29
CA ARG A 137 27.14 5.42 -13.45
C ARG A 137 26.49 6.09 -12.26
N PHE A 138 27.02 5.78 -11.09
CA PHE A 138 26.66 6.42 -9.84
C PHE A 138 27.92 6.95 -9.16
N GLN A 139 27.92 8.24 -8.83
CA GLN A 139 29.12 8.93 -8.36
C GLN A 139 30.28 8.71 -9.35
N GLN A 140 31.43 8.20 -8.89
CA GLN A 140 32.59 7.92 -9.73
C GLN A 140 32.67 6.46 -10.21
N ALA A 141 31.73 5.61 -9.83
CA ALA A 141 31.73 4.18 -10.16
C ALA A 141 30.79 3.86 -11.33
N ASP A 142 31.30 3.08 -12.28
CA ASP A 142 30.49 2.49 -13.34
C ASP A 142 29.78 1.24 -12.80
N LEU A 143 28.54 1.05 -13.24
CA LEU A 143 27.64 0.01 -12.77
C LEU A 143 27.17 -0.80 -13.98
N SER A 144 27.07 -2.11 -13.82
CA SER A 144 26.43 -2.98 -14.80
C SER A 144 25.93 -4.26 -14.14
N GLY A 145 24.83 -4.82 -14.65
CA GLY A 145 24.32 -6.07 -14.13
C GLY A 145 23.01 -6.48 -14.77
N GLN A 146 22.31 -7.41 -14.11
CA GLN A 146 21.04 -7.94 -14.59
C GLN A 146 19.87 -7.07 -14.14
N ALA A 147 18.89 -6.89 -15.02
CA ALA A 147 17.59 -6.32 -14.72
C ALA A 147 16.51 -7.42 -14.80
N ILE A 148 15.57 -7.40 -13.86
CA ILE A 148 14.35 -8.23 -13.88
C ILE A 148 13.17 -7.28 -13.84
N TRP A 149 12.18 -7.46 -14.71
CA TRP A 149 11.11 -6.48 -14.84
C TRP A 149 9.75 -7.10 -15.16
N SER A 150 8.69 -6.35 -14.87
CA SER A 150 7.32 -6.68 -15.26
C SER A 150 6.47 -5.43 -15.45
N LEU A 151 5.50 -5.53 -16.35
CA LEU A 151 4.44 -4.53 -16.53
C LEU A 151 3.23 -4.88 -15.66
N ARG A 152 2.65 -3.86 -15.03
CA ARG A 152 1.40 -3.95 -14.28
C ARG A 152 0.55 -2.73 -14.59
N ASP A 153 -0.76 -2.91 -14.58
CA ASP A 153 -1.67 -1.77 -14.55
C ASP A 153 -1.44 -0.98 -13.26
N SER A 154 -1.42 0.35 -13.36
CA SER A 154 -1.38 1.19 -12.16
C SER A 154 -2.70 1.01 -11.41
N PRO A 155 -2.66 0.80 -10.09
CA PRO A 155 -3.87 0.64 -9.31
C PRO A 155 -4.74 1.88 -9.43
N SER A 156 -5.96 1.73 -9.95
CA SER A 156 -6.92 2.82 -10.01
C SER A 156 -7.54 3.07 -8.64
N ILE A 157 -7.72 4.35 -8.32
CA ILE A 157 -8.49 4.74 -7.13
C ILE A 157 -9.97 4.42 -7.44
N PRO A 158 -10.66 3.60 -6.63
CA PRO A 158 -12.05 3.27 -6.87
C PRO A 158 -12.94 4.52 -6.88
N ALA A 159 -13.95 4.53 -7.74
CA ALA A 159 -14.94 5.60 -7.76
C ALA A 159 -15.60 5.76 -6.37
N GLY A 160 -15.70 6.99 -5.89
CA GLY A 160 -16.23 7.29 -4.55
C GLY A 160 -15.23 7.08 -3.40
N PHE A 161 -13.95 6.80 -3.67
CA PHE A 161 -12.93 6.80 -2.63
C PHE A 161 -12.79 8.19 -2.00
N VAL A 162 -13.05 8.26 -0.70
CA VAL A 162 -12.79 9.45 0.11
C VAL A 162 -11.47 9.25 0.86
N PRO A 163 -10.43 10.07 0.58
CA PRO A 163 -9.16 9.98 1.29
C PRO A 163 -9.35 10.27 2.78
N PRO A 164 -8.50 9.71 3.65
CA PRO A 164 -8.54 10.01 5.07
C PRO A 164 -8.27 11.52 5.30
N PRO A 165 -8.89 12.14 6.31
CA PRO A 165 -8.64 13.53 6.64
C PRO A 165 -7.18 13.72 7.12
N PRO A 166 -6.63 14.94 7.01
CA PRO A 166 -5.30 15.25 7.53
C PRO A 166 -5.12 14.81 9.00
N GLY A 167 -3.98 14.20 9.31
CA GLY A 167 -3.68 13.67 10.65
C GLY A 167 -4.16 12.23 10.91
N MET A 168 -4.98 11.65 10.02
CA MET A 168 -5.35 10.24 10.10
C MET A 168 -4.40 9.38 9.26
N HIS A 169 -3.88 8.31 9.87
CA HIS A 169 -2.96 7.40 9.17
C HIS A 169 -3.68 6.71 7.99
N PRO A 170 -3.08 6.66 6.78
CA PRO A 170 -3.73 6.09 5.59
C PRO A 170 -4.07 4.61 5.70
N ARG A 171 -3.40 3.89 6.60
CA ARG A 171 -3.69 2.48 6.93
C ARG A 171 -4.54 2.30 8.18
N ALA A 172 -5.24 3.34 8.64
CA ALA A 172 -6.15 3.22 9.77
C ALA A 172 -7.32 2.30 9.41
N ILE A 173 -7.35 1.13 10.05
CA ILE A 173 -8.36 0.08 9.80
C ILE A 173 -9.76 0.55 10.22
N VAL A 174 -9.84 1.36 11.28
CA VAL A 174 -11.10 1.87 11.82
C VAL A 174 -11.14 3.38 11.65
N ARG A 175 -12.06 3.85 10.81
CA ARG A 175 -12.33 5.28 10.68
C ARG A 175 -13.14 5.80 11.87
N PRO A 176 -12.88 7.01 12.39
CA PRO A 176 -13.64 7.59 13.50
C PRO A 176 -15.16 7.54 13.29
N GLU A 177 -15.63 7.85 12.09
CA GLU A 177 -17.04 7.82 11.69
C GLU A 177 -17.67 6.42 11.74
N ALA A 178 -16.86 5.36 11.60
CA ALA A 178 -17.34 3.98 11.70
C ALA A 178 -17.33 3.47 13.15
N ARG A 179 -16.77 4.21 14.12
CA ARG A 179 -16.63 3.76 15.51
C ARG A 179 -17.97 3.46 16.15
N ASP A 180 -18.96 4.33 16.00
CA ASP A 180 -20.26 4.15 16.63
C ASP A 180 -21.01 2.96 16.05
N GLN A 181 -20.91 2.76 14.74
CA GLN A 181 -21.51 1.60 14.07
C GLN A 181 -20.81 0.29 14.47
N LEU A 182 -19.48 0.30 14.58
CA LEU A 182 -18.70 -0.84 15.06
C LEU A 182 -18.96 -1.13 16.54
N GLN A 183 -19.10 -0.11 17.38
CA GLN A 183 -19.46 -0.25 18.79
C GLN A 183 -20.87 -0.84 18.97
N LYS A 184 -21.84 -0.40 18.15
CA LYS A 184 -23.19 -1.01 18.11
C LYS A 184 -23.14 -2.49 17.68
N ARG A 185 -22.27 -2.85 16.73
CA ARG A 185 -22.04 -4.24 16.30
C ARG A 185 -21.29 -5.09 17.32
N ARG A 186 -20.50 -4.46 18.19
CA ARG A 186 -19.65 -5.10 19.21
C ARG A 186 -20.44 -5.87 20.27
N GLN A 187 -21.73 -5.57 20.42
CA GLN A 187 -22.60 -6.19 21.42
C GLN A 187 -23.38 -7.40 20.89
N HIS A 188 -23.18 -7.82 19.63
CA HIS A 188 -24.09 -8.78 19.01
C HIS A 188 -23.52 -10.22 19.00
N PRO A 189 -24.34 -11.26 19.32
CA PRO A 189 -24.02 -12.70 19.20
C PRO A 189 -23.74 -13.20 17.76
N LEU A 190 -23.48 -12.29 16.81
CA LEU A 190 -23.33 -12.57 15.37
C LEU A 190 -22.10 -13.41 15.03
N LEU A 191 -21.01 -13.33 15.80
CA LEU A 191 -19.79 -14.10 15.47
C LEU A 191 -19.98 -15.60 15.75
N ALA A 192 -20.46 -15.94 16.94
CA ALA A 192 -20.72 -17.33 17.32
C ALA A 192 -21.82 -17.95 16.45
N GLN A 193 -22.89 -17.19 16.16
CA GLN A 193 -23.94 -17.61 15.25
C GLN A 193 -23.42 -17.83 13.82
N ALA A 194 -22.61 -16.89 13.29
CA ALA A 194 -22.02 -17.04 11.95
C ALA A 194 -21.03 -18.21 11.87
N TRP A 195 -20.32 -18.53 12.96
CA TRP A 195 -19.48 -19.71 13.05
C TRP A 195 -20.31 -20.99 13.10
N ALA A 196 -21.39 -21.02 13.87
CA ALA A 196 -22.32 -22.15 13.91
C ALA A 196 -22.89 -22.45 12.52
N GLU A 197 -23.38 -21.44 11.80
CA GLU A 197 -23.90 -21.56 10.43
C GLU A 197 -22.83 -22.09 9.46
N ARG A 198 -21.63 -21.52 9.49
CA ARG A 198 -20.53 -21.98 8.63
C ARG A 198 -20.04 -23.38 8.98
N TYR A 199 -20.01 -23.73 10.25
CA TYR A 199 -19.57 -25.05 10.69
C TYR A 199 -20.60 -26.11 10.30
N HIS A 200 -21.89 -25.84 10.49
CA HIS A 200 -22.98 -26.71 10.05
C HIS A 200 -22.96 -26.91 8.53
N ALA A 201 -22.72 -25.84 7.76
CA ALA A 201 -22.59 -25.94 6.30
C ALA A 201 -21.45 -26.88 5.86
N LYS A 202 -20.37 -27.00 6.66
CA LYS A 202 -19.25 -27.93 6.40
C LYS A 202 -19.47 -29.32 6.99
N ARG A 203 -20.25 -29.43 8.08
CA ARG A 203 -20.50 -30.64 8.85
C ARG A 203 -21.97 -30.69 9.29
N SER A 204 -22.84 -31.06 8.36
CA SER A 204 -24.30 -31.06 8.55
C SER A 204 -24.79 -32.00 9.66
N TYR A 205 -23.99 -33.01 10.03
CA TYR A 205 -24.28 -33.92 11.15
C TYR A 205 -24.03 -33.30 12.53
N VAL A 206 -23.42 -32.11 12.62
CA VAL A 206 -23.23 -31.38 13.88
C VAL A 206 -24.21 -30.22 13.93
N SER A 207 -25.05 -30.20 14.98
CA SER A 207 -25.94 -29.08 15.30
C SER A 207 -25.30 -28.21 16.38
N VAL A 208 -25.20 -26.91 16.12
CA VAL A 208 -24.69 -25.93 17.10
C VAL A 208 -25.76 -24.87 17.28
N GLN A 209 -26.31 -24.78 18.50
CA GLN A 209 -27.28 -23.76 18.86
C GLN A 209 -26.58 -22.66 19.66
N VAL A 210 -26.80 -21.41 19.28
CA VAL A 210 -26.19 -20.25 19.94
C VAL A 210 -27.29 -19.44 20.62
N GLN A 211 -27.16 -19.24 21.93
CA GLN A 211 -28.07 -18.41 22.70
C GLN A 211 -27.39 -17.11 23.14
N GLY A 212 -28.07 -15.99 22.93
CA GLY A 212 -27.64 -14.68 23.42
C GLY A 212 -28.07 -14.44 24.86
N GLY A 213 -27.21 -13.82 25.68
CA GLY A 213 -27.52 -13.50 27.08
C GLY A 213 -26.42 -12.72 27.83
N GLY A 214 -25.24 -12.55 27.22
CA GLY A 214 -24.08 -11.92 27.85
C GLY A 214 -23.24 -12.88 28.70
N SER A 215 -22.07 -12.43 29.14
CA SER A 215 -21.07 -13.30 29.78
C SER A 215 -21.50 -13.87 31.14
N GLY A 216 -22.30 -13.13 31.91
CA GLY A 216 -22.84 -13.63 33.19
C GLY A 216 -23.82 -14.79 33.01
N VAL A 217 -24.74 -14.67 32.04
CA VAL A 217 -25.69 -15.73 31.71
C VAL A 217 -24.97 -16.95 31.12
N GLY A 218 -23.99 -16.73 30.24
CA GLY A 218 -23.19 -17.82 29.67
C GLY A 218 -22.44 -18.63 30.74
N ILE A 219 -21.75 -17.98 31.68
CA ILE A 219 -21.04 -18.67 32.76
C ILE A 219 -22.02 -19.39 33.69
N ALA A 220 -23.15 -18.77 34.03
CA ALA A 220 -24.18 -19.43 34.84
C ALA A 220 -24.74 -20.68 34.14
N SER A 221 -25.10 -20.58 32.86
CA SER A 221 -25.55 -21.73 32.05
C SER A 221 -24.50 -22.83 31.95
N LEU A 222 -23.22 -22.49 31.88
CA LEU A 222 -22.13 -23.48 31.89
C LEU A 222 -21.99 -24.14 33.27
N THR A 223 -22.10 -23.36 34.34
CA THR A 223 -22.01 -23.85 35.73
C THR A 223 -23.17 -24.79 36.07
N ASP A 224 -24.38 -24.42 35.66
CA ASP A 224 -25.59 -25.22 35.81
C ASP A 224 -25.71 -26.28 34.69
N GLY A 225 -24.73 -26.30 33.77
CA GLY A 225 -24.57 -27.13 32.57
C GLY A 225 -25.83 -27.34 31.75
N ASN A 226 -26.49 -26.23 31.49
CA ASN A 226 -27.49 -26.04 30.45
C ASN A 226 -26.84 -25.72 29.09
N CYS A 227 -25.53 -25.51 29.04
CA CYS A 227 -24.76 -25.42 27.81
C CYS A 227 -23.39 -26.09 27.93
N ASP A 228 -22.84 -26.52 26.78
CA ASP A 228 -21.52 -27.16 26.72
C ASP A 228 -20.37 -26.15 26.62
N MET A 229 -20.64 -24.98 26.05
CA MET A 229 -19.66 -23.91 25.83
C MET A 229 -20.26 -22.55 26.16
N ALA A 230 -19.47 -21.68 26.78
CA ALA A 230 -19.85 -20.30 27.10
C ALA A 230 -18.78 -19.30 26.63
N ALA A 231 -19.20 -18.29 25.88
CA ALA A 231 -18.34 -17.17 25.51
C ALA A 231 -18.40 -16.09 26.61
N SER A 232 -17.24 -15.71 27.14
CA SER A 232 -17.14 -14.68 28.19
C SER A 232 -16.10 -13.63 27.83
N SER A 233 -16.44 -12.36 28.06
CA SER A 233 -15.49 -11.23 27.99
C SER A 233 -14.72 -11.01 29.29
N ARG A 234 -15.06 -11.74 30.36
CA ARG A 234 -14.38 -11.73 31.65
C ARG A 234 -13.83 -13.11 32.02
N PRO A 235 -12.83 -13.20 32.89
CA PRO A 235 -12.42 -14.48 33.47
C PRO A 235 -13.54 -15.10 34.32
N ILE A 236 -13.55 -16.43 34.41
CA ILE A 236 -14.37 -17.21 35.35
C ILE A 236 -13.83 -16.94 36.77
N ARG A 237 -14.72 -16.77 37.74
CA ARG A 237 -14.31 -16.58 39.15
C ARG A 237 -14.04 -17.94 39.80
N ASP A 238 -13.17 -17.96 40.82
CA ASP A 238 -12.78 -19.19 41.51
C ASP A 238 -13.99 -20.00 42.03
N ASN A 239 -15.02 -19.33 42.52
CA ASN A 239 -16.24 -19.98 43.00
C ASN A 239 -17.09 -20.59 41.86
N GLU A 240 -17.11 -19.99 40.68
CA GLU A 240 -17.77 -20.51 39.48
C GLU A 240 -16.98 -21.70 38.93
N GLN A 241 -15.64 -21.62 38.94
CA GLN A 241 -14.75 -22.69 38.50
C GLN A 241 -14.90 -23.95 39.35
N GLN A 242 -14.87 -23.82 40.69
CA GLN A 242 -15.05 -24.95 41.60
C GLN A 242 -16.39 -25.66 41.36
N ARG A 243 -17.46 -24.91 41.06
CA ARG A 243 -18.78 -25.50 40.75
C ARG A 243 -18.78 -26.25 39.41
N ILE A 244 -18.08 -25.73 38.40
CA ILE A 244 -17.93 -26.40 37.09
C ILE A 244 -17.13 -27.69 37.25
N GLU A 245 -16.00 -27.65 37.97
CA GLU A 245 -15.13 -28.81 38.21
C GLU A 245 -15.82 -29.89 39.05
N ALA A 246 -16.55 -29.50 40.11
CA ALA A 246 -17.31 -30.43 40.94
C ALA A 246 -18.38 -31.18 40.12
N ARG A 247 -18.98 -30.53 39.13
CA ARG A 247 -19.91 -31.18 38.19
C ARG A 247 -19.19 -32.08 37.20
N ALA A 248 -18.07 -31.63 36.63
CA ALA A 248 -17.29 -32.41 35.66
C ALA A 248 -16.78 -33.75 36.24
N HIS A 249 -16.65 -33.84 37.57
CA HIS A 249 -16.25 -35.06 38.28
C HIS A 249 -17.39 -36.03 38.62
N VAL A 250 -18.63 -35.79 38.21
CA VAL A 250 -19.70 -36.80 38.30
C VAL A 250 -19.52 -37.78 37.14
N VAL A 251 -18.70 -38.80 37.38
CA VAL A 251 -18.55 -40.00 36.55
C VAL A 251 -19.95 -40.61 36.34
N VAL A 252 -20.34 -40.73 35.08
CA VAL A 252 -21.50 -41.52 34.66
C VAL A 252 -21.02 -42.98 34.62
N ASP A 253 -21.54 -43.80 35.53
CA ASP A 253 -21.52 -45.28 35.42
C ASP A 253 -22.40 -45.75 34.24
#